data_AF-A0A7K4INM8-F1
#
_entry.id   AF-A0A7K4INM8-F1
#
_cell.length_a   1.000
_cell.length_b   1.000
_cell.length_c   1.000
_cell.angle_alpha   90.00
_cell.angle_beta   90.00
_cell.angle_gamma   90.00
#
_symmetry.space_group_name_H-M   'P 1'
#
loop_
_entity.id
_entity.type
_entity.pdbx_description
1 polymer ?
#
loop_
_entity_poly.entity_id
_entity_poly.type
_entity_poly.pdbx_seq_one_letter_code
_entity_poly.pdbx_strand_id
1 'polypeptide(L)'
;MKKYGLPFAESSVAVALGIVGNLYEGAGELLYRGLTDYKTISNIPTSTMWEKMKPIVEGARKQYNFPSLWNKFEYLHNESKKREQRH
;
A
#
# COMPACT_ATOMS: atom_id res chain seq x y z
N MET A 1 -4.15 -21.72 -9.52
CA MET A 1 -3.84 -20.28 -9.42
C MET A 1 -3.03 -20.02 -8.15
N LYS A 2 -1.73 -19.73 -8.26
CA LYS A 2 -0.87 -19.16 -7.20
C LYS A 2 0.19 -18.28 -7.89
N LYS A 3 -0.23 -17.12 -8.41
CA LYS A 3 0.65 -16.25 -9.22
C LYS A 3 1.58 -15.38 -8.35
N TYR A 4 1.34 -15.30 -7.05
CA TYR A 4 2.14 -14.52 -6.11
C TYR A 4 2.37 -15.30 -4.81
N GLY A 5 3.60 -15.24 -4.28
CA GLY A 5 3.99 -15.86 -3.03
C GLY A 5 3.20 -15.29 -1.85
N LEU A 6 3.03 -16.12 -0.80
CA LEU A 6 2.33 -15.72 0.41
C LEU A 6 3.08 -14.52 1.03
N PRO A 7 2.44 -13.36 1.29
CA PRO A 7 3.13 -12.19 1.85
C PRO A 7 3.73 -12.41 3.25
N PHE A 8 3.43 -13.55 3.89
CA PHE A 8 3.97 -13.97 5.18
C PHE A 8 4.85 -15.24 5.08
N ALA A 9 5.24 -15.68 3.88
CA ALA A 9 6.25 -16.73 3.74
C ALA A 9 7.65 -16.17 3.97
N GLU A 10 8.59 -17.00 4.41
CA GLU A 10 10.01 -16.62 4.59
C GLU A 10 10.79 -16.49 3.26
N SER A 11 10.10 -16.37 2.12
CA SER A 11 10.75 -16.12 0.84
C SER A 11 11.23 -14.68 0.73
N SER A 12 12.35 -14.45 0.06
CA SER A 12 12.87 -13.10 -0.21
C SER A 12 11.85 -12.19 -0.89
N VAL A 13 10.99 -12.74 -1.75
CA VAL A 13 9.89 -12.02 -2.42
C VAL A 13 8.84 -11.54 -1.40
N ALA A 14 8.41 -12.41 -0.50
CA ALA A 14 7.42 -12.07 0.52
C ALA A 14 7.95 -11.01 1.50
N VAL A 15 9.22 -11.14 1.90
CA VAL A 15 9.90 -10.12 2.73
C VAL A 15 9.94 -8.77 1.99
N ALA A 16 10.31 -8.75 0.71
CA ALA A 16 10.31 -7.53 -0.09
C ALA A 16 8.91 -6.89 -0.21
N LEU A 17 7.87 -7.71 -0.41
CA LEU A 17 6.48 -7.23 -0.41
C LEU A 17 6.08 -6.65 0.95
N GLY A 18 6.51 -7.27 2.05
CA GLY A 18 6.32 -6.77 3.41
C GLY A 18 6.98 -5.40 3.63
N ILE A 19 8.24 -5.26 3.23
CA ILE A 19 8.99 -4.00 3.34
C ILE A 19 8.30 -2.89 2.55
N VAL A 20 7.99 -3.15 1.28
CA VAL A 20 7.31 -2.17 0.42
C VAL A 20 5.93 -1.83 0.99
N GLY A 21 5.10 -2.82 1.29
CA GLY A 21 3.77 -2.60 1.84
C GLY A 21 3.80 -1.75 3.12
N ASN A 22 4.72 -2.06 4.04
CA ASN A 22 4.83 -1.33 5.32
C ASN A 22 5.38 0.09 5.15
N LEU A 23 6.26 0.34 4.17
CA LEU A 23 6.73 1.70 3.86
C LEU A 23 5.56 2.61 3.47
N TYR A 24 4.73 2.17 2.53
CA TYR A 24 3.59 2.96 2.07
C TYR A 24 2.45 2.98 3.10
N GLU A 25 2.27 1.92 3.88
CA GLU A 25 1.35 1.92 5.02
C GLU A 25 1.72 2.99 6.04
N GLY A 26 3.01 3.05 6.42
CA GLY A 26 3.51 4.08 7.33
C GLY A 26 3.35 5.48 6.77
N ALA A 27 3.68 5.70 5.50
CA ALA A 27 3.46 6.99 4.84
C ALA A 27 1.97 7.39 4.84
N GLY A 28 1.09 6.43 4.57
CA GLY A 28 -0.36 6.62 4.64
C GLY A 28 -0.85 6.96 6.04
N GLU A 29 -0.29 6.33 7.07
CA GLU A 29 -0.65 6.58 8.47
C GLU A 29 -0.21 7.98 8.92
N LEU A 30 0.99 8.42 8.50
CA LEU A 30 1.46 9.78 8.78
C LEU A 30 0.55 10.83 8.14
N LEU A 31 0.16 10.63 6.88
CA LEU A 31 -0.77 11.54 6.19
C LEU A 31 -2.14 11.53 6.87
N TYR A 32 -2.66 10.33 7.17
CA TYR A 32 -3.97 10.14 7.79
C TYR A 32 -4.07 10.84 9.15
N ARG A 33 -2.98 10.82 9.95
CA ARG A 33 -2.91 11.48 11.26
C ARG A 33 -2.59 12.98 11.19
N GLY A 34 -2.35 13.53 9.99
CA GLY A 34 -1.95 14.92 9.82
C GLY A 34 -0.54 15.23 10.33
N LEU A 35 0.33 14.21 10.43
CA LEU A 35 1.73 14.38 10.84
C LEU A 35 2.65 14.78 9.68
N THR A 36 2.15 14.66 8.45
CA THR A 36 2.77 15.15 7.22
C THR A 36 1.69 15.70 6.30
N ASP A 37 2.08 16.55 5.36
CA ASP A 37 1.21 16.98 4.26
C ASP A 37 1.46 16.15 3.00
N TYR A 38 0.52 16.25 2.03
CA TYR A 38 0.64 15.56 0.75
C TYR A 38 1.86 16.03 -0.05
N LYS A 39 2.22 17.31 0.04
CA LYS A 39 3.34 17.88 -0.73
C LYS A 39 4.67 17.23 -0.34
N THR A 40 4.82 16.83 0.92
CA THR A 40 6.00 16.16 1.46
C THR A 40 6.12 14.73 0.92
N ILE A 41 5.00 14.02 0.76
CA ILE A 41 4.97 12.61 0.33
C ILE A 41 4.70 12.42 -1.17
N SER A 42 4.34 13.48 -1.92
CA SER A 42 3.94 13.38 -3.33
C SER A 42 5.03 12.89 -4.27
N ASN A 43 6.29 12.96 -3.84
CA ASN A 43 7.43 12.44 -4.59
C ASN A 43 7.54 10.90 -4.53
N ILE A 44 6.79 10.27 -3.63
CA ILE A 44 6.75 8.80 -3.52
C ILE A 44 5.78 8.27 -4.59
N PRO A 45 6.18 7.30 -5.44
CA PRO A 45 5.35 6.79 -6.54
C PRO A 45 4.23 5.88 -6.02
N THR A 46 3.25 6.48 -5.35
CA THR A 46 2.15 5.79 -4.66
C THR A 46 1.20 5.13 -5.64
N SER A 47 0.77 5.85 -6.69
CA SER A 47 -0.22 5.33 -7.64
C SER A 47 0.27 4.08 -8.37
N THR A 48 1.47 4.17 -8.95
CA THR A 48 2.09 3.04 -9.64
C THR A 48 2.36 1.85 -8.72
N MET A 49 2.77 2.09 -7.47
CA MET A 49 3.02 0.99 -6.53
C MET A 49 1.71 0.33 -6.09
N TRP A 50 0.67 1.10 -5.80
CA TRP A 50 -0.63 0.56 -5.41
C TRP A 50 -1.21 -0.34 -6.49
N GLU A 51 -1.12 0.04 -7.77
CA GLU A 51 -1.62 -0.80 -8.87
C GLU A 51 -0.94 -2.18 -8.93
N LYS A 52 0.35 -2.26 -8.60
CA LYS A 52 1.10 -3.53 -8.52
C LYS A 52 0.74 -4.33 -7.26
N MET A 53 0.57 -3.65 -6.12
CA MET A 53 0.34 -4.27 -4.83
C MET A 53 -1.12 -4.69 -4.61
N LYS A 54 -2.09 -3.96 -5.17
CA LYS A 54 -3.53 -4.18 -5.00
C LYS A 54 -3.97 -5.65 -5.15
N PRO A 55 -3.64 -6.39 -6.22
CA PRO A 55 -4.07 -7.79 -6.33
C PRO A 55 -3.49 -8.70 -5.23
N ILE A 56 -2.28 -8.38 -4.73
CA ILE A 56 -1.64 -9.10 -3.63
C ILE A 56 -2.35 -8.75 -2.31
N VAL A 57 -2.61 -7.47 -2.06
CA VAL A 57 -3.33 -6.98 -0.88
C VAL A 57 -4.72 -7.60 -0.81
N GLU A 58 -5.50 -7.54 -1.88
CA GLU A 58 -6.85 -8.12 -1.95
C GLU A 58 -6.84 -9.64 -1.75
N GLY A 59 -5.87 -10.33 -2.35
CA GLY A 59 -5.69 -11.77 -2.15
C GLY A 59 -5.38 -12.12 -0.70
N ALA A 60 -4.45 -11.38 -0.07
CA ALA A 60 -4.06 -11.58 1.31
C ALA A 60 -5.21 -11.25 2.29
N ARG A 61 -5.93 -10.14 2.09
CA ARG A 61 -7.09 -9.77 2.91
C ARG A 61 -8.13 -10.89 2.95
N LYS A 62 -8.43 -11.50 1.79
CA LYS A 62 -9.37 -12.63 1.66
C LYS A 62 -8.81 -13.90 2.30
N GLN A 63 -7.56 -14.25 1.98
CA GLN A 63 -6.94 -15.50 2.45
C GLN A 63 -6.78 -15.55 3.96
N TYR A 64 -6.38 -14.43 4.58
CA TYR A 64 -6.08 -14.35 6.02
C TYR A 64 -7.21 -13.74 6.84
N ASN A 65 -8.37 -13.45 6.23
CA ASN A 65 -9.48 -12.75 6.86
C ASN A 65 -9.03 -11.46 7.58
N PHE A 66 -8.14 -10.69 6.95
CA PHE A 66 -7.53 -9.51 7.54
C PHE A 66 -7.85 -8.26 6.71
N PRO A 67 -9.08 -7.73 6.77
CA PRO A 67 -9.56 -6.70 5.85
C PRO A 67 -8.80 -5.37 5.95
N SER A 68 -8.18 -5.07 7.10
CA SER A 68 -7.42 -3.84 7.30
C SER A 68 -5.95 -3.93 6.87
N LEU A 69 -5.49 -5.07 6.36
CA LEU A 69 -4.11 -5.21 5.87
C LEU A 69 -3.81 -4.13 4.82
N TRP A 70 -2.79 -3.32 5.09
CA TRP A 70 -2.33 -2.21 4.26
C TRP A 70 -3.43 -1.22 3.84
N ASN A 71 -4.35 -0.89 4.76
CA ASN A 71 -5.45 0.02 4.47
C ASN A 71 -5.00 1.49 4.40
N LYS A 72 -3.89 1.86 5.05
CA LYS A 72 -3.34 3.22 4.95
C LYS A 72 -2.58 3.43 3.66
N PHE A 73 -1.98 2.39 3.11
CA PHE A 73 -1.46 2.43 1.75
C PHE A 73 -2.60 2.66 0.73
N GLU A 74 -3.72 1.95 0.87
CA GLU A 74 -4.89 2.19 0.03
C GLU A 74 -5.43 3.63 0.17
N TYR A 75 -5.52 4.12 1.40
CA TYR A 75 -5.88 5.51 1.69
C TYR A 75 -4.95 6.50 1.00
N LEU A 76 -3.63 6.29 1.10
CA LEU A 76 -2.60 7.12 0.49
C LEU A 76 -2.77 7.23 -1.03
N HIS A 77 -3.05 6.11 -1.70
CA HIS A 77 -3.36 6.07 -3.12
C HIS A 77 -4.62 6.88 -3.46
N ASN A 78 -5.70 6.69 -2.69
CA ASN A 78 -6.95 7.40 -2.94
C ASN A 78 -6.79 8.92 -2.75
N GLU A 79 -6.01 9.33 -1.76
CA GLU A 79 -5.64 10.72 -1.55
C GLU A 79 -4.80 11.28 -2.70
N SER A 80 -3.87 10.48 -3.26
CA SER A 80 -3.09 10.87 -4.44
C SER A 80 -3.99 11.12 -5.65
N LYS A 81 -4.89 10.18 -5.96
CA LYS A 81 -5.85 10.31 -7.08
C LYS A 81 -6.78 11.53 -6.96
N LYS A 82 -7.27 11.83 -5.75
CA LYS A 82 -8.12 13.01 -5.52
C LYS A 82 -7.44 14.33 -5.86
N ARG A 83 -6.10 14.39 -5.77
CA ARG A 83 -5.32 15.61 -6.02
C ARG A 83 -4.85 15.69 -7.47
N GLU A 84 -4.52 14.56 -8.08
CA GLU A 84 -4.29 14.47 -9.54
C GLU A 84 -5.50 14.98 -10.34
N GLN A 85 -6.73 14.64 -9.91
CA GLN A 85 -7.98 15.04 -10.58
C GLN A 85 -8.37 16.52 -10.37
N ARG A 86 -7.69 17.25 -9.49
CA ARG A 86 -7.95 18.67 -9.21
C ARG A 86 -7.04 19.62 -10.00
N HIS A 87 -6.09 19.05 -10.73
CA HIS A 87 -5.22 19.74 -11.68
C HIS A 87 -5.65 19.43 -13.11
#